data_AF-A0A6M1RY99-F1
#
_entry.id   AF-A0A6M1RY99-F1
#
_cell.length_a   1.000
_cell.length_b   1.000
_cell.length_c   1.000
_cell.angle_alpha   90.00
_cell.angle_beta   90.00
_cell.angle_gamma   90.00
#
_symmetry.space_group_name_H-M   'P 1'
#
loop_
_entity.id
_entity.type
_entity.pdbx_description
1 polymer ?
#
loop_
_entity_poly.entity_id
_entity_poly.type
_entity_poly.pdbx_seq_one_letter_code
_entity_poly.pdbx_strand_id
1 'polypeptide(L)'
;MNIYWITASARVGEKVRTIGARIVKNPASRVFDYEYFLNNWGWWWGSTITGNGGNRANWDFDFRGRPSVNGVILANGLITENGVPVDPFTSTPPFGGLAGANPLAYAHWGVPREPMPNLKDLSYYAAKAMMDPARNGIWVGTQRVVYGVHTNAQKPGLYLEGTYDRPIVISNTVVVPGDVVIKGYITGRGTLYVGGNLYIAGDLMYRNGPSFATPPETMSPSQRDAWVQNNQNKDLVAFAVRECILGGDVTSANWVTYCYNPEGYGLRNVGSELNLGADGILHTGDDGIPFLHPDGTWSAWYDADEDGVMDGNYDYNTQLNMTTSRASKIQGYPTTQSGTPVAYSSVASNNMNRLDGIFYTNHAAAMRLAKANAVINGVLVSRDEAIIFNGSLRLNYDSRVHSRYNRNPNLLIDLGLPVAGLISLSDYRELPPETGTL
;
A
#
# COMPACT_ATOMS: atom_id res chain seq x y z
N MET A 1 23.80 4.12 -4.88
CA MET A 1 23.20 3.87 -6.22
C MET A 1 23.05 2.37 -6.37
N ASN A 2 21.84 1.88 -6.67
CA ASN A 2 21.58 0.45 -6.84
C ASN A 2 21.56 0.04 -8.31
N ILE A 3 22.31 0.73 -9.16
CA ILE A 3 22.31 0.51 -10.61
C ILE A 3 23.68 -0.02 -10.98
N TYR A 4 23.71 -1.17 -11.63
CA TYR A 4 24.91 -1.89 -12.01
C TYR A 4 24.90 -2.08 -13.53
N TRP A 5 26.08 -1.95 -14.14
CA TRP A 5 26.29 -2.39 -15.51
C TRP A 5 27.04 -3.72 -15.43
N ILE A 6 26.45 -4.78 -15.98
CA ILE A 6 27.06 -6.12 -16.00
C ILE A 6 27.32 -6.48 -17.45
N THR A 7 28.53 -6.98 -17.72
CA THR A 7 28.90 -7.58 -19.00
C THR A 7 29.09 -9.08 -18.83
N ALA A 8 28.60 -9.85 -19.79
CA ALA A 8 28.79 -11.29 -19.85
C ALA A 8 29.28 -11.66 -21.25
N SER A 9 30.44 -12.30 -21.33
CA SER A 9 31.04 -12.77 -22.57
C SER A 9 30.97 -14.29 -22.63
N ALA A 10 30.66 -14.84 -23.80
CA ALA A 10 30.69 -16.28 -24.06
C ALA A 10 31.43 -16.56 -25.37
N ARG A 11 32.26 -17.61 -25.37
CA ARG A 11 33.01 -18.08 -26.53
C ARG A 11 32.51 -19.45 -26.97
N VAL A 12 32.17 -19.60 -28.25
CA VAL A 12 31.87 -20.89 -28.88
C VAL A 12 32.75 -21.03 -30.13
N GLY A 13 33.77 -21.88 -30.05
CA GLY A 13 34.84 -21.93 -31.04
C GLY A 13 35.61 -20.61 -31.09
N GLU A 14 35.71 -20.01 -32.29
CA GLU A 14 36.36 -18.71 -32.51
C GLU A 14 35.42 -17.51 -32.31
N LYS A 15 34.11 -17.75 -32.13
CA LYS A 15 33.13 -16.68 -32.01
C LYS A 15 32.98 -16.28 -30.55
N VAL A 16 33.18 -15.00 -30.26
CA VAL A 16 32.89 -14.38 -28.96
C VAL A 16 31.68 -13.47 -29.11
N ARG A 17 30.73 -13.59 -28.19
CA ARG A 17 29.63 -12.63 -28.03
C ARG A 17 29.67 -12.05 -26.63
N THR A 18 29.41 -10.76 -26.52
CA THR A 18 29.32 -10.04 -25.25
C THR A 18 27.96 -9.38 -25.13
N ILE A 19 27.30 -9.58 -24.00
CA ILE A 19 26.03 -8.93 -23.66
C ILE A 19 26.31 -7.96 -22.52
N GLY A 20 25.85 -6.72 -22.66
CA GLY A 20 25.82 -5.72 -21.60
C GLY A 20 24.39 -5.52 -21.10
N ALA A 21 24.23 -5.43 -19.78
CA ALA A 21 22.94 -5.30 -19.12
C ALA A 21 22.99 -4.24 -18.02
N ARG A 22 21.96 -3.40 -17.95
CA ARG A 22 21.74 -2.47 -16.83
C ARG A 22 20.79 -3.12 -15.83
N ILE A 23 21.34 -3.50 -14.69
CA ILE A 23 20.60 -4.14 -13.60
C ILE A 23 20.35 -3.11 -12.48
N VAL A 24 19.12 -3.07 -12.00
CA VAL A 24 18.75 -2.31 -10.80
C VAL A 24 18.54 -3.29 -9.66
N LYS A 25 19.31 -3.17 -8.58
CA LYS A 25 19.10 -3.92 -7.34
C LYS A 25 18.00 -3.23 -6.51
N ASN A 26 17.10 -4.02 -5.94
CA ASN A 26 15.97 -3.54 -5.14
C ASN A 26 15.22 -2.40 -5.86
N PRO A 27 14.75 -2.61 -7.11
CA PRO A 27 14.00 -1.61 -7.85
C PRO A 27 12.76 -1.18 -7.08
N ALA A 28 12.40 0.10 -7.21
CA ALA A 28 11.13 0.58 -6.69
C ALA A 28 9.98 -0.22 -7.30
N SER A 29 9.04 -0.64 -6.45
CA SER A 29 7.88 -1.37 -6.90
C SER A 29 6.95 -0.48 -7.73
N ARG A 30 6.36 -1.05 -8.79
CA ARG A 30 5.39 -0.37 -9.65
C ARG A 30 3.99 -0.35 -9.07
N VAL A 31 3.76 -1.05 -7.97
CA VAL A 31 2.45 -1.05 -7.31
C VAL A 31 2.01 0.34 -6.86
N PHE A 32 2.98 1.25 -6.67
CA PHE A 32 2.75 2.65 -6.28
C PHE A 32 2.52 3.60 -7.45
N ASP A 33 2.51 3.10 -8.70
CA ASP A 33 2.07 3.87 -9.87
C ASP A 33 0.55 4.08 -9.91
N TYR A 34 -0.16 3.40 -9.00
CA TYR A 34 -1.60 3.38 -8.89
C TYR A 34 -2.01 4.01 -7.56
N GLU A 35 -3.14 4.70 -7.58
CA GLU A 35 -3.81 5.25 -6.40
C GLU A 35 -4.38 4.14 -5.52
N TYR A 36 -4.95 3.13 -6.17
CA TYR A 36 -5.57 1.97 -5.57
C TYR A 36 -5.08 0.71 -6.26
N PHE A 37 -4.55 -0.23 -5.49
CA PHE A 37 -4.13 -1.52 -6.03
C PHE A 37 -4.44 -2.64 -5.04
N LEU A 38 -5.28 -3.60 -5.48
CA LEU A 38 -5.40 -4.93 -4.88
C LEU A 38 -4.72 -5.99 -5.75
N ASN A 39 -3.90 -6.86 -5.17
CA ASN A 39 -3.33 -7.97 -5.94
C ASN A 39 -4.45 -8.92 -6.43
N ASN A 40 -5.47 -9.15 -5.61
CA ASN A 40 -6.51 -10.12 -5.91
C ASN A 40 -7.62 -9.43 -6.71
N TRP A 41 -8.87 -9.67 -6.34
CA TRP A 41 -10.02 -8.98 -6.92
C TRP A 41 -10.09 -7.53 -6.41
N GLY A 42 -9.96 -6.56 -7.31
CA GLY A 42 -10.16 -5.14 -7.00
C GLY A 42 -11.64 -4.76 -6.95
N TRP A 43 -12.08 -3.92 -6.02
CA TRP A 43 -13.48 -3.49 -6.02
C TRP A 43 -13.69 -2.03 -5.65
N TRP A 44 -14.65 -1.42 -6.33
CA TRP A 44 -15.14 -0.08 -6.06
C TRP A 44 -16.66 -0.12 -5.89
N TRP A 45 -17.10 -0.47 -4.68
CA TRP A 45 -18.51 -0.67 -4.37
C TRP A 45 -19.08 0.49 -3.56
N GLY A 46 -19.71 1.43 -4.27
CA GLY A 46 -20.37 2.59 -3.67
C GLY A 46 -20.62 3.71 -4.68
N SER A 47 -21.67 4.50 -4.45
CA SER A 47 -22.08 5.57 -5.37
C SER A 47 -21.44 6.94 -5.13
N THR A 48 -20.58 7.05 -4.12
CA THR A 48 -19.94 8.32 -3.73
C THR A 48 -18.42 8.19 -3.64
N ILE A 49 -17.87 7.29 -4.45
CA ILE A 49 -16.41 7.07 -4.56
C ILE A 49 -15.89 7.89 -5.74
N THR A 50 -14.80 8.62 -5.53
CA THR A 50 -14.08 9.36 -6.58
C THR A 50 -12.59 9.08 -6.47
N GLY A 51 -12.00 8.55 -7.54
CA GLY A 51 -10.56 8.36 -7.67
C GLY A 51 -9.94 9.36 -8.60
N ASN A 52 -8.79 9.87 -8.21
CA ASN A 52 -8.03 10.80 -9.03
C ASN A 52 -6.62 10.25 -9.27
N GLY A 53 -6.59 9.01 -9.75
CA GLY A 53 -5.41 8.31 -10.22
C GLY A 53 -5.75 6.94 -10.77
N GLY A 54 -4.71 6.17 -11.11
CA GLY A 54 -4.87 4.85 -11.68
C GLY A 54 -5.35 3.82 -10.65
N ASN A 55 -6.21 2.92 -11.08
CA ASN A 55 -6.73 1.80 -10.31
C ASN A 55 -6.23 0.49 -10.91
N ARG A 56 -5.86 -0.47 -10.07
CA ARG A 56 -5.34 -1.74 -10.55
C ARG A 56 -5.79 -2.95 -9.74
N ALA A 57 -5.98 -4.06 -10.44
CA ALA A 57 -6.07 -5.40 -9.87
C ALA A 57 -5.12 -6.38 -10.60
N ASN A 58 -4.48 -7.33 -9.89
CA ASN A 58 -3.86 -8.49 -10.56
C ASN A 58 -4.83 -9.64 -10.80
N TRP A 59 -6.12 -9.40 -10.54
CA TRP A 59 -7.22 -10.20 -11.04
C TRP A 59 -8.32 -9.32 -11.66
N ASP A 60 -9.59 -9.64 -11.42
CA ASP A 60 -10.76 -8.87 -11.80
C ASP A 60 -10.82 -7.53 -11.06
N PHE A 61 -11.45 -6.54 -11.68
CA PHE A 61 -11.78 -5.27 -11.05
C PHE A 61 -13.26 -4.97 -11.20
N ASP A 62 -14.00 -5.05 -10.10
CA ASP A 62 -15.46 -4.90 -10.09
C ASP A 62 -15.92 -3.53 -9.60
N PHE A 63 -16.90 -2.97 -10.29
CA PHE A 63 -17.50 -1.68 -9.99
C PHE A 63 -18.95 -1.84 -9.57
N ARG A 64 -19.40 -1.03 -8.62
CA ARG A 64 -20.80 -0.95 -8.23
C ARG A 64 -21.17 0.46 -7.80
N GLY A 65 -22.30 0.96 -8.29
CA GLY A 65 -22.85 2.26 -7.89
C GLY A 65 -22.35 3.46 -8.70
N ARG A 66 -21.66 3.25 -9.83
CA ARG A 66 -21.16 4.30 -10.73
C ARG A 66 -20.17 5.28 -10.09
N PRO A 67 -19.09 4.79 -9.47
CA PRO A 67 -18.06 5.67 -8.93
C PRO A 67 -17.32 6.42 -10.05
N SER A 68 -16.66 7.52 -9.72
CA SER A 68 -15.90 8.33 -10.70
C SER A 68 -14.42 7.95 -10.68
N VAL A 69 -13.84 7.63 -11.84
CA VAL A 69 -12.41 7.29 -11.96
C VAL A 69 -11.73 8.24 -12.94
N ASN A 70 -10.82 9.06 -12.43
CA ASN A 70 -10.00 9.99 -13.21
C ASN A 70 -8.56 9.46 -13.37
N GLY A 71 -8.46 8.27 -13.95
CA GLY A 71 -7.20 7.57 -14.23
C GLY A 71 -7.45 6.28 -14.99
N VAL A 72 -6.38 5.53 -15.26
CA VAL A 72 -6.50 4.22 -15.92
C VAL A 72 -7.07 3.18 -14.96
N ILE A 73 -7.86 2.23 -15.46
CA ILE A 73 -8.35 1.05 -14.77
C ILE A 73 -7.68 -0.15 -15.44
N LEU A 74 -6.85 -0.86 -14.68
CA LEU A 74 -6.11 -2.01 -15.17
C LEU A 74 -6.51 -3.28 -14.40
N ALA A 75 -6.87 -4.34 -15.11
CA ALA A 75 -7.16 -5.64 -14.53
C ALA A 75 -6.38 -6.73 -15.29
N ASN A 76 -5.81 -7.70 -14.59
CA ASN A 76 -5.29 -8.89 -15.28
C ASN A 76 -6.43 -9.80 -15.74
N GLY A 77 -7.46 -9.94 -14.89
CA GLY A 77 -8.70 -10.61 -15.22
C GLY A 77 -9.61 -9.71 -16.03
N LEU A 78 -10.89 -9.61 -15.65
CA LEU A 78 -11.92 -8.79 -16.29
C LEU A 78 -12.15 -7.47 -15.55
N ILE A 79 -12.68 -6.47 -16.26
CA ILE A 79 -13.32 -5.32 -15.62
C ILE A 79 -14.82 -5.61 -15.60
N THR A 80 -15.44 -5.55 -14.42
CA THR A 80 -16.81 -6.04 -14.20
C THR A 80 -17.70 -4.97 -13.54
N GLU A 81 -19.01 -5.10 -13.73
CA GLU A 81 -20.05 -4.44 -12.94
C GLU A 81 -20.89 -5.50 -12.23
N ASN A 82 -20.79 -5.55 -10.90
CA ASN A 82 -21.45 -6.55 -10.08
C ASN A 82 -21.18 -7.98 -10.60
N GLY A 83 -19.93 -8.27 -10.96
CA GLY A 83 -19.44 -9.54 -11.48
C GLY A 83 -19.75 -9.79 -12.96
N VAL A 84 -20.37 -8.85 -13.67
CA VAL A 84 -20.67 -8.98 -15.11
C VAL A 84 -19.61 -8.23 -15.93
N PRO A 85 -18.94 -8.87 -16.92
CA PRO A 85 -17.94 -8.21 -17.73
C PRO A 85 -18.48 -6.94 -18.41
N VAL A 86 -17.70 -5.87 -18.35
CA VAL A 86 -18.03 -4.59 -18.98
C VAL A 86 -17.71 -4.65 -20.45
N ASP A 87 -18.67 -4.30 -21.30
CA ASP A 87 -18.42 -4.02 -22.71
C ASP A 87 -17.98 -2.54 -22.87
N PRO A 88 -16.72 -2.28 -23.26
CA PRO A 88 -16.16 -0.94 -23.37
C PRO A 88 -16.73 -0.16 -24.56
N PHE A 89 -17.51 -0.80 -25.44
CA PHE A 89 -18.22 -0.16 -26.54
C PHE A 89 -19.66 0.26 -26.17
N THR A 90 -20.10 0.01 -24.93
CA THR A 90 -21.41 0.46 -24.46
C THR A 90 -21.46 1.98 -24.29
N SER A 91 -22.65 2.56 -24.42
CA SER A 91 -22.85 4.00 -24.30
C SER A 91 -22.79 4.53 -22.86
N THR A 92 -22.71 3.66 -21.86
CA THR A 92 -22.66 4.05 -20.44
C THR A 92 -21.90 3.01 -19.62
N PRO A 93 -20.57 3.14 -19.45
CA PRO A 93 -19.80 2.26 -18.58
C PRO A 93 -20.23 2.39 -17.10
N PRO A 94 -19.91 1.39 -16.25
CA PRO A 94 -20.32 1.35 -14.84
C PRO A 94 -19.52 2.27 -13.93
N PHE A 95 -18.72 3.18 -14.51
CA PHE A 95 -17.91 4.18 -13.83
C PHE A 95 -17.98 5.51 -14.60
N GLY A 96 -17.87 6.62 -13.88
CA GLY A 96 -17.79 7.97 -14.41
C GLY A 96 -16.35 8.49 -14.53
N GLY A 97 -16.20 9.81 -14.59
CA GLY A 97 -14.89 10.47 -14.68
C GLY A 97 -14.24 10.36 -16.06
N LEU A 98 -12.92 10.54 -16.12
CA LEU A 98 -12.16 10.38 -17.37
C LEU A 98 -12.33 8.97 -17.97
N ALA A 99 -12.34 7.94 -17.11
CA ALA A 99 -12.53 6.57 -17.55
C ALA A 99 -13.93 6.34 -18.13
N GLY A 100 -14.97 6.90 -17.50
CA GLY A 100 -16.33 6.82 -18.01
C GLY A 100 -16.55 7.57 -19.32
N ALA A 101 -15.84 8.69 -19.52
CA ALA A 101 -15.92 9.48 -20.75
C ALA A 101 -15.20 8.84 -21.94
N ASN A 102 -14.17 8.03 -21.70
CA ASN A 102 -13.42 7.34 -22.74
C ASN A 102 -12.93 5.95 -22.26
N PRO A 103 -13.84 4.97 -22.12
CA PRO A 103 -13.48 3.65 -21.59
C PRO A 103 -12.41 2.96 -22.43
N LEU A 104 -12.39 3.15 -23.75
CA LEU A 104 -11.38 2.56 -24.64
C LEU A 104 -9.94 3.06 -24.36
N ALA A 105 -9.78 4.28 -23.85
CA ALA A 105 -8.46 4.81 -23.52
C ALA A 105 -8.02 4.46 -22.10
N TYR A 106 -8.97 4.24 -21.18
CA TYR A 106 -8.67 4.16 -19.75
C TYR A 106 -8.92 2.78 -19.14
N ALA A 107 -9.81 1.95 -19.68
CA ALA A 107 -10.14 0.65 -19.12
C ALA A 107 -9.48 -0.48 -19.93
N HIS A 108 -8.52 -1.17 -19.31
CA HIS A 108 -7.77 -2.24 -19.94
C HIS A 108 -7.76 -3.49 -19.05
N TRP A 109 -8.28 -4.58 -19.58
CA TRP A 109 -8.25 -5.89 -18.93
C TRP A 109 -7.26 -6.82 -19.65
N GLY A 110 -6.91 -7.96 -19.07
CA GLY A 110 -5.89 -8.84 -19.63
C GLY A 110 -4.45 -8.30 -19.54
N VAL A 111 -4.21 -7.26 -18.73
CA VAL A 111 -2.84 -6.73 -18.56
C VAL A 111 -1.98 -7.71 -17.75
N PRO A 112 -0.66 -7.81 -17.97
CA PRO A 112 0.19 -8.68 -17.16
C PRO A 112 0.10 -8.34 -15.67
N ARG A 113 0.12 -9.36 -14.79
CA ARG A 113 0.18 -9.16 -13.33
C ARG A 113 1.44 -8.37 -12.95
N GLU A 114 1.33 -7.48 -11.98
CA GLU A 114 2.45 -6.70 -11.44
C GLU A 114 2.91 -7.32 -10.11
N PRO A 115 4.19 -7.69 -9.97
CA PRO A 115 4.69 -8.29 -8.73
C PRO A 115 4.48 -7.37 -7.53
N MET A 116 3.91 -7.93 -6.46
CA MET A 116 3.71 -7.21 -5.22
C MET A 116 4.93 -7.37 -4.28
N PRO A 117 5.32 -6.33 -3.52
CA PRO A 117 6.23 -6.47 -2.40
C PRO A 117 5.75 -7.52 -1.38
N ASN A 118 6.63 -8.00 -0.52
CA ASN A 118 6.26 -8.78 0.67
C ASN A 118 7.06 -8.25 1.87
N LEU A 119 6.37 -7.95 2.98
CA LEU A 119 6.94 -7.44 4.23
C LEU A 119 7.08 -8.49 5.35
N LYS A 120 6.95 -9.78 5.04
CA LYS A 120 7.12 -10.88 6.00
C LYS A 120 8.41 -10.75 6.82
N ASP A 121 9.53 -10.51 6.13
CA ASP A 121 10.82 -10.26 6.75
C ASP A 121 11.20 -8.77 6.67
N LEU A 122 11.23 -8.12 7.84
CA LEU A 122 11.65 -6.73 7.96
C LEU A 122 13.17 -6.55 8.11
N SER A 123 13.96 -7.62 8.11
CA SER A 123 15.41 -7.58 8.36
C SER A 123 16.16 -6.68 7.39
N TYR A 124 15.81 -6.71 6.09
CA TYR A 124 16.39 -5.80 5.10
C TYR A 124 16.13 -4.33 5.45
N TYR A 125 14.89 -3.99 5.83
CA TYR A 125 14.51 -2.63 6.17
C TYR A 125 15.08 -2.20 7.52
N ALA A 126 15.18 -3.12 8.49
CA ALA A 126 15.83 -2.88 9.77
C ALA A 126 17.33 -2.59 9.58
N ALA A 127 18.02 -3.38 8.75
CA ALA A 127 19.41 -3.13 8.40
C ALA A 127 19.58 -1.77 7.69
N LYS A 128 18.70 -1.44 6.73
CA LYS A 128 18.69 -0.13 6.05
C LYS A 128 18.45 1.02 7.04
N ALA A 129 17.50 0.87 7.96
CA ALA A 129 17.20 1.86 8.98
C ALA A 129 18.39 2.08 9.94
N MET A 130 19.18 1.05 10.22
CA MET A 130 20.38 1.12 11.06
C MET A 130 21.64 1.60 10.34
N MET A 131 21.62 1.85 9.03
CA MET A 131 22.78 2.41 8.31
C MET A 131 23.09 3.86 8.70
N ASP A 132 22.07 4.66 9.04
CA ASP A 132 22.21 6.05 9.48
C ASP A 132 21.15 6.40 10.56
N PRO A 133 21.25 5.83 11.78
CA PRO A 133 20.27 6.05 12.85
C PRO A 133 20.30 7.49 13.40
N ALA A 134 21.23 8.34 12.94
CA ALA A 134 21.20 9.77 13.24
C ALA A 134 20.11 10.49 12.43
N ARG A 135 19.92 10.11 11.16
CA ARG A 135 18.93 10.70 10.25
C ARG A 135 17.66 9.86 10.08
N ASN A 136 17.76 8.57 10.34
CA ASN A 136 16.66 7.62 10.31
C ASN A 136 15.99 7.60 11.69
N GLY A 137 14.70 7.92 11.76
CA GLY A 137 14.00 7.88 13.04
C GLY A 137 12.60 8.48 13.02
N ILE A 138 11.98 8.43 14.20
CA ILE A 138 10.71 9.11 14.47
C ILE A 138 10.94 10.14 15.56
N TRP A 139 10.38 11.33 15.36
CA TRP A 139 10.30 12.38 16.37
C TRP A 139 8.84 12.77 16.60
N VAL A 140 8.54 13.23 17.81
CA VAL A 140 7.28 13.91 18.13
C VAL A 140 7.63 15.34 18.55
N GLY A 141 7.38 16.30 17.67
CA GLY A 141 8.01 17.62 17.74
C GLY A 141 9.53 17.50 17.61
N THR A 142 10.27 17.94 18.64
CA THR A 142 11.74 17.87 18.67
C THR A 142 12.27 16.61 19.37
N GLN A 143 11.41 15.85 20.05
CA GLN A 143 11.82 14.69 20.82
C GLN A 143 11.94 13.47 19.92
N ARG A 144 13.14 12.89 19.81
CA ARG A 144 13.35 11.62 19.11
C ARG A 144 12.82 10.46 19.94
N VAL A 145 11.93 9.65 19.36
CA VAL A 145 11.34 8.47 20.01
C VAL A 145 11.82 7.14 19.40
N VAL A 146 12.30 7.13 18.15
CA VAL A 146 12.89 5.95 17.49
C VAL A 146 14.19 6.32 16.76
N TYR A 147 15.17 5.41 16.82
CA TYR A 147 16.54 5.57 16.35
C TYR A 147 16.81 4.59 15.19
N GLY A 148 16.13 4.78 14.06
CA GLY A 148 16.10 3.82 12.95
C GLY A 148 15.20 2.60 13.23
N VAL A 149 15.47 1.84 14.29
CA VAL A 149 14.64 0.68 14.68
C VAL A 149 14.15 0.86 16.12
N HIS A 150 12.88 0.54 16.37
CA HIS A 150 12.34 0.50 17.73
C HIS A 150 12.77 -0.79 18.44
N THR A 151 13.39 -0.67 19.62
CA THR A 151 14.13 -1.77 20.26
C THR A 151 13.53 -2.26 21.57
N ASN A 152 12.37 -1.76 22.00
CA ASN A 152 11.74 -2.20 23.24
C ASN A 152 11.06 -3.57 23.06
N ALA A 153 11.74 -4.65 23.43
CA ALA A 153 11.22 -6.00 23.24
C ALA A 153 9.97 -6.31 24.08
N GLN A 154 9.81 -5.67 25.25
CA GLN A 154 8.63 -5.84 26.11
C GLN A 154 7.43 -5.06 25.59
N LYS A 155 7.69 -3.94 24.89
CA LYS A 155 6.68 -3.11 24.24
C LYS A 155 7.08 -2.84 22.79
N PRO A 156 7.01 -3.86 21.91
CA PRO A 156 7.50 -3.75 20.54
C PRO A 156 6.65 -2.83 19.67
N GLY A 157 5.45 -2.46 20.13
CA GLY A 157 4.62 -1.47 19.48
C GLY A 157 4.93 -0.03 19.91
N LEU A 158 4.37 0.94 19.19
CA LEU A 158 4.57 2.37 19.44
C LEU A 158 3.29 3.18 19.30
N TYR A 159 3.01 4.04 20.27
CA TYR A 159 1.93 5.03 20.22
C TYR A 159 2.48 6.39 19.79
N LEU A 160 1.86 6.99 18.78
CA LEU A 160 2.27 8.24 18.16
C LEU A 160 1.06 9.18 18.04
N GLU A 161 1.15 10.34 18.69
CA GLU A 161 0.15 11.39 18.58
C GLU A 161 0.83 12.71 18.25
N GLY A 162 0.52 13.24 17.07
CA GLY A 162 1.11 14.48 16.57
C GLY A 162 0.12 15.63 16.63
N THR A 163 0.56 16.79 17.12
CA THR A 163 -0.19 18.04 16.97
C THR A 163 0.42 18.88 15.86
N TYR A 164 -0.25 19.95 15.42
CA TYR A 164 0.29 20.83 14.39
C TYR A 164 1.67 21.41 14.77
N ASP A 165 1.84 21.79 16.05
CA ASP A 165 3.09 22.36 16.58
C ASP A 165 4.11 21.29 16.96
N ARG A 166 3.65 20.08 17.28
CA ARG A 166 4.48 18.92 17.62
C ARG A 166 4.11 17.74 16.70
N PRO A 167 4.40 17.85 15.39
CA PRO A 167 4.03 16.79 14.46
C PRO A 167 4.87 15.54 14.71
N ILE A 168 4.36 14.41 14.24
CA ILE A 168 5.14 13.18 14.11
C ILE A 168 6.04 13.33 12.87
N VAL A 169 7.35 13.40 13.07
CA VAL A 169 8.32 13.45 11.99
C VAL A 169 8.75 12.03 11.66
N ILE A 170 8.51 11.59 10.42
CA ILE A 170 9.04 10.32 9.89
C ILE A 170 10.10 10.67 8.85
N SER A 171 11.33 10.24 9.11
CA SER A 171 12.50 10.58 8.29
C SER A 171 13.18 9.32 7.78
N ASN A 172 13.36 9.24 6.46
CA ASN A 172 14.00 8.15 5.75
C ASN A 172 13.38 6.78 6.08
N THR A 173 14.16 5.77 6.46
CA THR A 173 13.66 4.41 6.74
C THR A 173 13.60 4.18 8.24
N VAL A 174 12.42 3.81 8.76
CA VAL A 174 12.24 3.48 10.19
C VAL A 174 11.45 2.18 10.34
N VAL A 175 11.82 1.35 11.32
CA VAL A 175 11.11 0.09 11.60
C VAL A 175 10.56 0.07 13.03
N VAL A 176 9.28 -0.28 13.18
CA VAL A 176 8.65 -0.63 14.45
C VAL A 176 8.21 -2.10 14.39
N PRO A 177 8.79 -3.01 15.18
CA PRO A 177 8.51 -4.45 15.06
C PRO A 177 7.08 -4.88 15.44
N GLY A 178 6.40 -4.13 16.32
CA GLY A 178 5.04 -4.44 16.76
C GLY A 178 3.98 -3.51 16.17
N ASP A 179 2.82 -3.46 16.81
CA ASP A 179 1.70 -2.61 16.41
C ASP A 179 2.02 -1.12 16.57
N VAL A 180 1.57 -0.29 15.62
CA VAL A 180 1.66 1.17 15.71
C VAL A 180 0.27 1.75 15.85
N VAL A 181 0.06 2.61 16.84
CA VAL A 181 -1.13 3.46 16.93
C VAL A 181 -0.72 4.88 16.58
N ILE A 182 -1.35 5.47 15.56
CA ILE A 182 -1.00 6.79 15.06
C ILE A 182 -2.21 7.68 14.83
N LYS A 183 -2.08 8.99 15.13
CA LYS A 183 -3.04 10.02 14.73
C LYS A 183 -2.43 11.43 14.74
N GLY A 184 -3.13 12.35 14.08
CA GLY A 184 -2.84 13.77 14.08
C GLY A 184 -1.95 14.21 12.93
N TYR A 185 -1.04 15.16 13.19
CA TYR A 185 -0.18 15.72 12.15
C TYR A 185 1.12 14.95 11.99
N ILE A 186 1.44 14.62 10.74
CA ILE A 186 2.69 14.00 10.30
C ILE A 186 3.47 14.95 9.40
N THR A 187 4.80 14.82 9.37
CA THR A 187 5.68 15.58 8.48
C THR A 187 6.93 14.77 8.14
N GLY A 188 7.64 15.18 7.09
CA GLY A 188 8.89 14.55 6.66
C GLY A 188 8.76 13.77 5.36
N ARG A 189 9.85 13.08 5.02
CA ARG A 189 10.02 12.29 3.80
C ARG A 189 10.66 10.95 4.19
N GLY A 190 9.88 9.88 4.13
CA GLY A 190 10.34 8.57 4.59
C GLY A 190 9.24 7.53 4.68
N THR A 191 9.63 6.30 5.00
CA THR A 191 8.76 5.14 5.20
C THR A 191 8.88 4.63 6.62
N LEU A 192 7.74 4.47 7.27
CA LEU A 192 7.57 3.70 8.50
C LEU A 192 7.17 2.26 8.15
N TYR A 193 8.05 1.30 8.45
CA TYR A 193 7.78 -0.12 8.36
C TYR A 193 7.22 -0.62 9.69
N VAL A 194 6.07 -1.28 9.66
CA VAL A 194 5.35 -1.76 10.84
C VAL A 194 5.28 -3.28 10.76
N GLY A 195 5.80 -3.96 11.78
CA GLY A 195 5.78 -5.43 11.86
C GLY A 195 4.47 -5.99 12.38
N GLY A 196 3.68 -5.21 13.13
CA GLY A 196 2.32 -5.56 13.50
C GLY A 196 1.28 -4.85 12.63
N ASN A 197 0.12 -4.57 13.24
CA ASN A 197 -0.95 -3.78 12.66
C ASN A 197 -0.67 -2.28 12.77
N LEU A 198 -1.13 -1.51 11.79
CA LEU A 198 -1.19 -0.06 11.87
C LEU A 198 -2.61 0.39 12.22
N TYR A 199 -2.78 0.90 13.43
CA TYR A 199 -4.01 1.50 13.93
C TYR A 199 -3.99 3.01 13.69
N ILE A 200 -4.81 3.47 12.76
CA ILE A 200 -5.01 4.91 12.53
C ILE A 200 -6.21 5.35 13.38
N ALA A 201 -5.90 5.91 14.54
CA ALA A 201 -6.88 6.23 15.58
C ALA A 201 -7.68 7.52 15.30
N GLY A 202 -7.31 8.29 14.29
CA GLY A 202 -7.99 9.54 13.94
C GLY A 202 -7.50 10.08 12.61
N ASP A 203 -7.81 11.34 12.31
CA ASP A 203 -7.29 11.98 11.10
C ASP A 203 -5.75 11.94 11.11
N LEU A 204 -5.17 11.62 9.95
CA LEU A 204 -3.73 11.64 9.73
C LEU A 204 -3.44 12.65 8.62
N MET A 205 -2.74 13.73 8.95
CA MET A 205 -2.66 14.91 8.08
C MET A 205 -1.21 15.35 7.88
N TYR A 206 -0.84 15.69 6.65
CA TYR A 206 0.44 16.35 6.42
C TYR A 206 0.43 17.76 7.01
N ARG A 207 1.48 18.09 7.78
CA ARG A 207 1.68 19.44 8.30
C ARG A 207 2.02 20.44 7.19
N ASN A 208 2.85 20.01 6.24
CA ASN A 208 3.34 20.74 5.08
C ASN A 208 3.14 19.88 3.81
N GLY A 209 1.90 19.42 3.61
CA GLY A 209 1.51 18.66 2.42
C GLY A 209 1.37 19.52 1.17
N PRO A 210 1.34 18.91 -0.03
CA PRO A 210 0.97 19.61 -1.25
C PRO A 210 -0.55 19.89 -1.28
N SER A 211 -0.96 20.78 -2.18
CA SER A 211 -2.39 21.04 -2.41
C SER A 211 -2.96 20.06 -3.44
N PHE A 212 -4.06 19.41 -3.06
CA PHE A 212 -4.86 18.52 -3.91
C PHE A 212 -6.21 19.14 -4.31
N ALA A 213 -6.35 20.47 -4.17
CA ALA A 213 -7.58 21.18 -4.56
C ALA A 213 -7.95 20.89 -6.04
N THR A 214 -6.94 20.84 -6.90
CA THR A 214 -7.01 20.23 -8.23
C THR A 214 -6.14 18.97 -8.17
N PRO A 215 -6.73 17.77 -8.28
CA PRO A 215 -5.95 16.53 -8.27
C PRO A 215 -4.96 16.47 -9.45
N PRO A 216 -3.70 16.05 -9.24
CA PRO A 216 -2.69 16.07 -10.30
C PRO A 216 -3.05 15.26 -11.54
N GLU A 217 -3.76 14.14 -11.38
CA GLU A 217 -4.12 13.23 -12.47
C GLU A 217 -5.27 13.74 -13.35
N THR A 218 -5.97 14.81 -12.93
CA THR A 218 -6.95 15.50 -13.79
C THR A 218 -6.33 16.64 -14.61
N MET A 219 -5.05 16.95 -14.40
CA MET A 219 -4.33 18.01 -15.11
C MET A 219 -3.77 17.52 -16.44
N SER A 220 -3.37 18.46 -17.32
CA SER A 220 -2.56 18.08 -18.49
C SER A 220 -1.20 17.52 -18.05
N PRO A 221 -0.53 16.68 -18.87
CA PRO A 221 0.76 16.10 -18.51
C PRO A 221 1.82 17.12 -18.09
N SER A 222 1.90 18.26 -18.77
CA SER A 222 2.86 19.34 -18.44
C SER A 222 2.58 20.01 -17.09
N GLN A 223 1.31 20.21 -16.75
CA GLN A 223 0.89 20.79 -15.47
C GLN A 223 1.12 19.82 -14.32
N ARG A 224 0.87 18.52 -14.53
CA ARG A 224 1.19 17.47 -13.56
C ARG A 224 2.70 17.42 -13.28
N ASP A 225 3.53 17.50 -14.32
CA ASP A 225 5.00 17.53 -14.18
C ASP A 225 5.46 18.75 -13.37
N ALA A 226 4.90 19.92 -13.64
CA ALA A 226 5.16 21.13 -12.86
C ALA A 226 4.68 21.01 -11.41
N TRP A 227 3.50 20.41 -11.17
CA TRP A 227 3.01 20.15 -9.82
C TRP A 227 3.97 19.25 -9.04
N VAL A 228 4.46 18.17 -9.64
CA VAL A 228 5.44 17.27 -9.00
C VAL A 228 6.72 18.03 -8.66
N GLN A 229 7.27 18.79 -9.61
CA GLN A 229 8.48 19.60 -9.40
C GLN A 229 8.33 20.61 -8.26
N ASN A 230 7.20 21.31 -8.19
CA ASN A 230 6.95 22.34 -7.18
C ASN A 230 6.70 21.77 -5.77
N ASN A 231 6.35 20.48 -5.66
CA ASN A 231 5.98 19.84 -4.41
C ASN A 231 7.03 18.84 -3.88
N GLN A 232 8.26 18.85 -4.42
CA GLN A 232 9.31 17.92 -3.97
C GLN A 232 9.73 18.10 -2.51
N ASN A 233 9.66 19.33 -2.00
CA ASN A 233 10.04 19.66 -0.61
C ASN A 233 8.87 19.57 0.37
N LYS A 234 7.69 19.15 -0.10
CA LYS A 234 6.51 18.92 0.75
C LYS A 234 6.58 17.55 1.41
N ASP A 235 5.80 17.39 2.47
CA ASP A 235 5.68 16.13 3.20
C ASP A 235 5.27 15.00 2.24
N LEU A 236 5.90 13.84 2.40
CA LEU A 236 5.58 12.62 1.68
C LEU A 236 6.02 11.43 2.54
N VAL A 237 5.08 10.90 3.31
CA VAL A 237 5.33 9.80 4.26
C VAL A 237 4.62 8.55 3.79
N ALA A 238 5.32 7.43 3.88
CA ALA A 238 4.79 6.11 3.58
C ALA A 238 4.69 5.23 4.83
N PHE A 239 3.73 4.32 4.80
CA PHE A 239 3.47 3.30 5.80
C PHE A 239 3.47 1.95 5.09
N ALA A 240 4.43 1.11 5.47
CA ALA A 240 4.64 -0.22 4.93
C ALA A 240 4.35 -1.22 6.04
N VAL A 241 3.18 -1.85 5.99
CA VAL A 241 2.61 -2.59 7.12
C VAL A 241 2.62 -4.08 6.80
N ARG A 242 3.20 -4.89 7.70
CA ARG A 242 3.22 -6.33 7.53
C ARG A 242 1.84 -6.94 7.73
N GLU A 243 1.07 -6.49 8.70
CA GLU A 243 -0.27 -7.05 8.99
C GLU A 243 -1.37 -6.24 8.28
N CYS A 244 -2.34 -5.71 9.04
CA CYS A 244 -3.44 -4.88 8.54
C CYS A 244 -3.24 -3.38 8.80
N ILE A 245 -3.90 -2.56 7.98
CA ILE A 245 -4.14 -1.14 8.25
C ILE A 245 -5.59 -0.96 8.74
N LEU A 246 -5.76 -0.50 9.97
CA LEU A 246 -7.06 -0.41 10.64
C LEU A 246 -7.37 1.05 11.01
N GLY A 247 -8.32 1.66 10.30
CA GLY A 247 -8.74 3.03 10.52
C GLY A 247 -10.02 3.14 11.35
N GLY A 248 -10.00 3.96 12.40
CA GLY A 248 -11.14 4.23 13.26
C GLY A 248 -11.06 3.55 14.63
N ASP A 249 -12.18 3.56 15.36
CA ASP A 249 -12.31 2.87 16.64
C ASP A 249 -12.70 1.40 16.41
N VAL A 250 -11.67 0.56 16.24
CA VAL A 250 -11.83 -0.89 16.02
C VAL A 250 -12.59 -1.60 17.13
N THR A 251 -12.70 -1.01 18.34
CA THR A 251 -13.42 -1.61 19.47
C THR A 251 -14.91 -1.31 19.45
N SER A 252 -15.33 -0.36 18.61
CA SER A 252 -16.72 0.10 18.55
C SER A 252 -17.61 -0.86 17.77
N ALA A 253 -18.86 -1.01 18.22
CA ALA A 253 -19.87 -1.78 17.50
C ALA A 253 -20.07 -1.27 16.06
N ASN A 254 -19.98 0.04 15.84
CA ASN A 254 -20.08 0.63 14.50
C ASN A 254 -18.95 0.15 13.57
N TRP A 255 -17.70 0.18 14.04
CA TRP A 255 -16.59 -0.32 13.22
C TRP A 255 -16.77 -1.80 12.90
N VAL A 256 -17.13 -2.60 13.90
CA VAL A 256 -17.41 -4.04 13.74
C VAL A 256 -18.51 -4.27 12.70
N THR A 257 -19.62 -3.52 12.74
CA THR A 257 -20.72 -3.64 11.77
C THR A 257 -20.31 -3.31 10.34
N TYR A 258 -19.49 -2.29 10.12
CA TYR A 258 -19.21 -1.77 8.77
C TYR A 258 -17.89 -2.20 8.16
N CYS A 259 -16.97 -2.73 8.95
CA CYS A 259 -15.64 -3.13 8.50
C CYS A 259 -15.39 -4.62 8.71
N TYR A 260 -15.87 -5.21 9.81
CA TYR A 260 -15.64 -6.62 10.11
C TYR A 260 -16.78 -7.54 9.65
N ASN A 261 -18.02 -7.24 10.03
CA ASN A 261 -19.19 -8.09 9.79
C ASN A 261 -19.87 -8.03 8.41
N PRO A 262 -19.66 -7.04 7.51
CA PRO A 262 -20.43 -7.01 6.27
C PRO A 262 -20.36 -8.32 5.49
N GLU A 263 -21.52 -8.84 5.09
CA GLU A 263 -21.59 -10.07 4.31
C GLU A 263 -20.88 -9.90 2.96
N GLY A 264 -20.08 -10.90 2.60
CA GLY A 264 -19.35 -10.95 1.32
C GLY A 264 -18.02 -10.20 1.28
N TYR A 265 -17.86 -9.07 1.98
CA TYR A 265 -16.65 -8.24 1.88
C TYR A 265 -16.06 -7.76 3.22
N GLY A 266 -16.76 -7.97 4.34
CA GLY A 266 -16.23 -7.64 5.67
C GLY A 266 -15.05 -8.52 6.05
N LEU A 267 -14.16 -8.02 6.92
CA LEU A 267 -12.95 -8.77 7.33
C LEU A 267 -13.25 -10.17 7.88
N ARG A 268 -14.43 -10.41 8.46
CA ARG A 268 -14.85 -11.74 8.94
C ARG A 268 -14.91 -12.80 7.83
N ASN A 269 -15.01 -12.37 6.58
CA ASN A 269 -15.23 -13.21 5.41
C ASN A 269 -14.03 -13.20 4.44
N VAL A 270 -12.93 -12.55 4.81
CA VAL A 270 -11.70 -12.48 4.02
C VAL A 270 -10.51 -12.92 4.88
N GLY A 271 -9.37 -13.19 4.24
CA GLY A 271 -8.15 -13.60 4.91
C GLY A 271 -8.05 -15.11 5.19
N SER A 272 -9.09 -15.91 4.91
CA SER A 272 -8.89 -17.35 4.92
C SER A 272 -8.13 -17.82 3.69
N GLU A 273 -7.18 -18.70 3.93
CA GLU A 273 -6.36 -19.36 2.93
C GLU A 273 -6.95 -20.71 2.50
N LEU A 274 -8.02 -21.14 3.17
CA LEU A 274 -8.73 -22.39 2.92
C LEU A 274 -9.63 -22.24 1.69
N ASN A 275 -9.43 -23.10 0.68
CA ASN A 275 -10.27 -23.21 -0.53
C ASN A 275 -10.25 -21.99 -1.46
N LEU A 276 -9.18 -21.19 -1.45
CA LEU A 276 -9.03 -20.08 -2.39
C LEU A 276 -9.00 -20.58 -3.85
N GLY A 277 -9.72 -19.88 -4.72
CA GLY A 277 -9.59 -20.01 -6.17
C GLY A 277 -8.34 -19.30 -6.71
N ALA A 278 -8.16 -19.30 -8.03
CA ALA A 278 -7.04 -18.67 -8.74
C ALA A 278 -6.89 -17.17 -8.52
N ASP A 279 -7.97 -16.58 -8.02
CA ASP A 279 -8.13 -15.19 -7.68
C ASP A 279 -7.74 -14.85 -6.24
N GLY A 280 -7.48 -15.85 -5.39
CA GLY A 280 -7.16 -15.67 -3.98
C GLY A 280 -8.33 -15.12 -3.16
N ILE A 281 -9.58 -15.35 -3.58
CA ILE A 281 -10.79 -14.93 -2.85
C ILE A 281 -11.70 -16.14 -2.64
N LEU A 282 -12.46 -16.09 -1.54
CA LEU A 282 -13.49 -17.08 -1.21
C LEU A 282 -14.83 -16.71 -1.83
N HIS A 283 -15.59 -17.73 -2.19
CA HIS A 283 -16.94 -17.69 -2.75
C HIS A 283 -17.02 -17.17 -4.19
N THR A 284 -15.96 -17.39 -4.95
CA THR A 284 -15.91 -17.13 -6.39
C THR A 284 -16.06 -18.44 -7.17
N GLY A 285 -16.24 -18.34 -8.49
CA GLY A 285 -16.55 -19.49 -9.34
C GLY A 285 -15.43 -20.53 -9.43
N ASP A 286 -14.25 -20.20 -8.92
CA ASP A 286 -13.03 -20.98 -8.92
C ASP A 286 -12.57 -21.45 -7.54
N ASP A 287 -13.38 -21.28 -6.49
CA ASP A 287 -13.15 -21.86 -5.16
C ASP A 287 -12.74 -23.34 -5.25
N GLY A 288 -11.61 -23.70 -4.62
CA GLY A 288 -11.11 -25.07 -4.60
C GLY A 288 -10.51 -25.59 -5.91
N ILE A 289 -10.34 -24.74 -6.93
CA ILE A 289 -9.63 -25.09 -8.17
C ILE A 289 -8.14 -24.76 -8.01
N PRO A 290 -7.22 -25.72 -8.22
CA PRO A 290 -5.79 -25.45 -8.15
C PRO A 290 -5.34 -24.38 -9.15
N PHE A 291 -4.50 -23.45 -8.70
CA PHE A 291 -3.94 -22.39 -9.54
C PHE A 291 -2.44 -22.21 -9.35
N LEU A 292 -1.81 -21.55 -10.32
CA LEU A 292 -0.37 -21.27 -10.28
C LEU A 292 -0.08 -20.11 -9.32
N HIS A 293 0.61 -20.43 -8.24
CA HIS A 293 1.11 -19.45 -7.28
C HIS A 293 2.30 -18.66 -7.82
N PRO A 294 2.60 -17.47 -7.26
CA PRO A 294 3.80 -16.70 -7.62
C PRO A 294 5.12 -17.46 -7.48
N ASP A 295 5.16 -18.51 -6.65
CA ASP A 295 6.31 -19.37 -6.42
C ASP A 295 6.46 -20.54 -7.43
N GLY A 296 5.48 -20.70 -8.34
CA GLY A 296 5.46 -21.75 -9.36
C GLY A 296 4.77 -23.05 -8.97
N THR A 297 4.17 -23.14 -7.77
CA THR A 297 3.43 -24.32 -7.32
C THR A 297 1.95 -24.27 -7.72
N TRP A 298 1.28 -25.42 -7.72
CA TRP A 298 -0.17 -25.54 -7.99
C TRP A 298 -0.89 -26.09 -6.77
N SER A 299 -1.80 -25.32 -6.17
CA SER A 299 -2.71 -25.83 -5.13
C SER A 299 -4.04 -25.07 -5.11
N ALA A 300 -5.06 -25.71 -4.55
CA ALA A 300 -6.42 -25.17 -4.34
C ALA A 300 -6.53 -24.30 -3.07
N TRP A 301 -5.39 -23.79 -2.61
CA TRP A 301 -5.20 -22.97 -1.42
C TRP A 301 -3.91 -22.15 -1.62
N TYR A 302 -3.85 -20.94 -1.07
CA TYR A 302 -2.69 -20.05 -1.14
C TYR A 302 -2.34 -19.58 0.27
N ASP A 303 -1.15 -19.94 0.73
CA ASP A 303 -0.51 -19.33 1.90
C ASP A 303 -0.12 -17.89 1.51
N ALA A 304 -1.07 -16.98 1.67
CA ALA A 304 -1.01 -15.63 1.14
C ALA A 304 0.01 -14.80 1.90
N ASP A 305 0.13 -15.01 3.21
CA ASP A 305 1.13 -14.34 4.03
C ASP A 305 2.49 -15.07 4.04
N GLU A 306 2.52 -16.25 3.43
CA GLU A 306 3.65 -17.15 3.23
C GLU A 306 4.22 -17.71 4.55
N ASP A 307 3.53 -17.60 5.69
CA ASP A 307 4.05 -17.96 7.01
C ASP A 307 4.20 -19.47 7.26
N GLY A 308 3.67 -20.29 6.35
CA GLY A 308 3.70 -21.75 6.38
C GLY A 308 2.56 -22.36 7.19
N VAL A 309 1.61 -21.55 7.66
CA VAL A 309 0.41 -21.93 8.39
C VAL A 309 -0.80 -21.52 7.55
N MET A 310 -1.67 -22.48 7.29
CA MET A 310 -2.93 -22.20 6.62
C MET A 310 -3.89 -21.52 7.58
N ASP A 311 -4.22 -20.26 7.30
CA ASP A 311 -5.05 -19.44 8.16
C ASP A 311 -6.55 -19.46 7.79
N GLY A 312 -7.37 -19.32 8.83
CA GLY A 312 -8.80 -19.06 8.70
C GLY A 312 -9.09 -17.58 8.48
N ASN A 313 -10.35 -17.23 8.26
CA ASN A 313 -10.76 -15.82 8.23
C ASN A 313 -10.35 -15.11 9.54
N TYR A 314 -10.19 -13.79 9.47
CA TYR A 314 -9.79 -12.99 10.62
C TYR A 314 -10.57 -13.29 11.90
N ASP A 315 -9.85 -13.56 12.98
CA ASP A 315 -10.35 -13.51 14.33
C ASP A 315 -10.26 -12.08 14.86
N TYR A 316 -11.44 -11.48 15.04
CA TYR A 316 -11.54 -10.13 15.57
C TYR A 316 -10.79 -9.93 16.89
N ASN A 317 -10.88 -10.85 17.85
CA ASN A 317 -10.33 -10.64 19.19
C ASN A 317 -8.81 -10.80 19.24
N THR A 318 -8.25 -11.70 18.45
CA THR A 318 -6.83 -12.03 18.51
C THR A 318 -6.01 -11.25 17.48
N GLN A 319 -6.56 -10.92 16.32
CA GLN A 319 -5.84 -10.28 15.21
C GLN A 319 -6.14 -8.79 15.05
N LEU A 320 -7.38 -8.35 15.29
CA LEU A 320 -7.82 -6.99 14.92
C LEU A 320 -8.07 -6.06 16.12
N ASN A 321 -8.73 -6.56 17.15
CA ASN A 321 -9.23 -5.77 18.28
C ASN A 321 -8.09 -5.22 19.15
N MET A 322 -8.19 -3.95 19.54
CA MET A 322 -7.27 -3.32 20.49
C MET A 322 -7.65 -3.68 21.93
N THR A 323 -7.30 -4.91 22.34
CA THR A 323 -7.49 -5.38 23.71
C THR A 323 -6.51 -4.70 24.68
N THR A 324 -6.81 -4.72 25.99
CA THR A 324 -5.88 -4.23 27.02
C THR A 324 -4.53 -4.94 26.97
N SER A 325 -4.51 -6.24 26.66
CA SER A 325 -3.28 -7.02 26.49
C SER A 325 -2.44 -6.49 25.33
N ARG A 326 -3.08 -6.24 24.17
CA ARG A 326 -2.41 -5.65 23.00
C ARG A 326 -1.89 -4.24 23.30
N ALA A 327 -2.74 -3.36 23.86
CA ALA A 327 -2.36 -2.01 24.25
C ALA A 327 -1.20 -1.97 25.25
N SER A 328 -1.09 -2.98 26.14
CA SER A 328 0.02 -3.05 27.11
C SER A 328 1.40 -3.28 26.47
N LYS A 329 1.44 -3.83 25.25
CA LYS A 329 2.64 -4.06 24.43
C LYS A 329 3.01 -2.84 23.56
N ILE A 330 2.31 -1.72 23.68
CA ILE A 330 2.56 -0.51 22.89
C ILE A 330 3.27 0.53 23.77
N GLN A 331 4.48 0.93 23.39
CA GLN A 331 5.24 1.95 24.10
C GLN A 331 4.57 3.31 23.95
N GLY A 332 4.41 4.04 25.06
CA GLY A 332 3.80 5.37 25.08
C GLY A 332 2.27 5.37 25.02
N TYR A 333 1.63 4.20 25.01
CA TYR A 333 0.17 4.11 25.02
C TYR A 333 -0.39 4.76 26.31
N PRO A 334 -1.44 5.62 26.23
CA PRO A 334 -1.96 6.32 27.41
C PRO A 334 -2.48 5.38 28.50
N THR A 335 -2.23 5.72 29.76
CA THR A 335 -2.66 4.92 30.91
C THR A 335 -3.53 5.72 31.87
N THR A 336 -4.38 5.02 32.60
CA THR A 336 -5.06 5.56 33.78
C THR A 336 -4.04 5.92 34.87
N GLN A 337 -4.50 6.55 35.95
CA GLN A 337 -3.66 6.84 37.13
C GLN A 337 -3.07 5.58 37.77
N SER A 338 -3.70 4.41 37.58
CA SER A 338 -3.22 3.11 38.07
C SER A 338 -2.19 2.43 37.15
N GLY A 339 -1.79 3.07 36.05
CA GLY A 339 -0.84 2.52 35.08
C GLY A 339 -1.44 1.50 34.10
N THR A 340 -2.76 1.30 34.12
CA THR A 340 -3.46 0.40 33.17
C THR A 340 -3.71 1.13 31.84
N PRO A 341 -3.54 0.50 30.67
CA PRO A 341 -3.90 1.11 29.40
C PRO A 341 -5.35 1.61 29.40
N VAL A 342 -5.57 2.82 28.89
CA VAL A 342 -6.93 3.34 28.68
C VAL A 342 -7.64 2.58 27.56
N ALA A 343 -8.97 2.58 27.55
CA ALA A 343 -9.74 1.98 26.46
C ALA A 343 -9.39 2.63 25.11
N TYR A 344 -9.31 1.84 24.03
CA TYR A 344 -8.97 2.38 22.70
C TYR A 344 -9.97 3.43 22.21
N SER A 345 -11.24 3.28 22.54
CA SER A 345 -12.29 4.28 22.28
C SER A 345 -12.04 5.65 22.91
N SER A 346 -11.14 5.77 23.90
CA SER A 346 -10.73 7.06 24.47
C SER A 346 -9.64 7.77 23.66
N VAL A 347 -8.91 7.04 22.81
CA VAL A 347 -7.84 7.58 21.96
C VAL A 347 -8.21 7.58 20.48
N ALA A 348 -9.21 6.79 20.08
CA ALA A 348 -9.64 6.59 18.71
C ALA A 348 -10.99 7.25 18.38
N SER A 349 -11.23 7.50 17.09
CA SER A 349 -12.49 8.05 16.60
C SER A 349 -12.91 7.43 15.27
N ASN A 350 -14.18 7.07 15.14
CA ASN A 350 -14.78 6.73 13.84
C ASN A 350 -15.05 7.96 12.96
N ASN A 351 -14.96 9.18 13.51
CA ASN A 351 -15.26 10.42 12.79
C ASN A 351 -14.05 10.93 11.97
N MET A 352 -13.29 10.00 11.42
CA MET A 352 -12.19 10.27 10.51
C MET A 352 -12.70 10.76 9.17
N ASN A 353 -11.95 11.69 8.57
CA ASN A 353 -12.25 12.35 7.31
C ASN A 353 -11.01 12.60 6.46
N ARG A 354 -9.80 12.44 7.01
CA ARG A 354 -8.57 12.75 6.29
C ARG A 354 -7.48 11.74 6.59
N LEU A 355 -6.90 11.18 5.53
CA LEU A 355 -5.73 10.32 5.57
C LEU A 355 -4.73 10.78 4.52
N ASP A 356 -3.62 11.35 4.96
CA ASP A 356 -2.50 11.71 4.10
C ASP A 356 -1.38 10.68 4.28
N GLY A 357 -0.93 10.03 3.20
CA GLY A 357 0.05 8.97 3.27
C GLY A 357 0.09 8.05 2.06
N ILE A 358 1.23 7.40 1.87
CA ILE A 358 1.39 6.27 0.95
C ILE A 358 1.24 4.99 1.78
N PHE A 359 0.18 4.24 1.60
CA PHE A 359 -0.16 3.10 2.42
C PHE A 359 0.03 1.81 1.64
N TYR A 360 0.78 0.89 2.23
CA TYR A 360 0.97 -0.47 1.76
C TYR A 360 0.74 -1.42 2.94
N THR A 361 0.04 -2.52 2.69
CA THR A 361 -0.18 -3.59 3.66
C THR A 361 -0.03 -4.93 2.96
N ASN A 362 0.54 -5.96 3.62
CA ASN A 362 0.45 -7.30 3.03
C ASN A 362 -1.01 -7.75 3.05
N HIS A 363 -1.68 -7.70 4.20
CA HIS A 363 -3.03 -8.23 4.30
C HIS A 363 -4.13 -7.22 3.93
N ALA A 364 -5.06 -6.93 4.85
CA ALA A 364 -6.19 -6.04 4.59
C ALA A 364 -6.00 -4.61 5.11
N ALA A 365 -6.66 -3.67 4.45
CA ALA A 365 -6.90 -2.33 4.95
C ALA A 365 -8.40 -2.13 5.21
N ALA A 366 -8.80 -1.88 6.45
CA ALA A 366 -10.20 -1.68 6.81
C ALA A 366 -10.37 -0.39 7.61
N MET A 367 -11.18 0.54 7.08
CA MET A 367 -11.26 1.90 7.61
C MET A 367 -12.70 2.38 7.75
N ARG A 368 -13.07 2.80 8.96
CA ARG A 368 -14.33 3.48 9.22
C ARG A 368 -14.15 4.99 9.02
N LEU A 369 -14.55 5.47 7.85
CA LEU A 369 -14.52 6.88 7.48
C LEU A 369 -15.92 7.50 7.61
N ALA A 370 -16.41 7.68 8.84
CA ALA A 370 -17.83 7.99 9.06
C ALA A 370 -18.28 9.39 8.63
N LYS A 371 -17.36 10.31 8.31
CA LYS A 371 -17.74 11.63 7.78
C LYS A 371 -18.02 11.58 6.28
N ALA A 372 -19.02 12.36 5.86
CA ALA A 372 -19.25 12.62 4.45
C ALA A 372 -18.02 13.32 3.84
N ASN A 373 -17.62 12.83 2.67
CA ASN A 373 -16.49 13.25 1.85
C ASN A 373 -15.10 12.97 2.46
N ALA A 374 -14.91 11.79 3.06
CA ALA A 374 -13.60 11.38 3.51
C ALA A 374 -12.58 11.40 2.37
N VAL A 375 -11.41 12.01 2.63
CA VAL A 375 -10.36 12.20 1.65
C VAL A 375 -9.11 11.43 2.05
N ILE A 376 -8.59 10.64 1.12
CA ILE A 376 -7.26 10.05 1.21
C ILE A 376 -6.38 10.76 0.18
N ASN A 377 -5.20 11.25 0.56
CA ASN A 377 -4.22 11.76 -0.40
C ASN A 377 -2.96 10.92 -0.33
N GLY A 378 -2.59 10.36 -1.48
CA GLY A 378 -1.51 9.40 -1.60
C GLY A 378 -1.96 8.14 -2.30
N VAL A 379 -1.67 6.99 -1.72
CA VAL A 379 -1.82 5.67 -2.34
C VAL A 379 -2.32 4.68 -1.30
N LEU A 380 -3.14 3.71 -1.72
CA LEU A 380 -3.54 2.58 -0.91
C LEU A 380 -3.36 1.27 -1.68
N VAL A 381 -2.43 0.44 -1.19
CA VAL A 381 -2.08 -0.85 -1.79
C VAL A 381 -2.29 -1.96 -0.74
N SER A 382 -2.94 -3.04 -1.14
CA SER A 382 -3.08 -4.26 -0.35
C SER A 382 -2.67 -5.47 -1.21
N ARG A 383 -1.81 -6.32 -0.64
CA ARG A 383 -1.18 -7.43 -1.36
C ARG A 383 -2.01 -8.69 -1.36
N ASP A 384 -2.74 -9.02 -0.30
CA ASP A 384 -3.23 -10.39 -0.15
C ASP A 384 -4.75 -10.47 -0.12
N GLU A 385 -5.45 -9.41 0.28
CA GLU A 385 -6.85 -9.58 0.68
C GLU A 385 -7.79 -8.45 0.24
N ALA A 386 -7.91 -7.38 1.02
CA ALA A 386 -9.07 -6.51 0.95
C ALA A 386 -8.76 -5.05 1.29
N ILE A 387 -9.42 -4.14 0.58
CA ILE A 387 -9.55 -2.75 0.99
C ILE A 387 -11.03 -2.45 1.27
N ILE A 388 -11.35 -2.27 2.55
CA ILE A 388 -12.70 -2.06 3.05
C ILE A 388 -12.82 -0.63 3.56
N PHE A 389 -13.81 0.07 3.03
CA PHE A 389 -14.19 1.40 3.49
C PHE A 389 -15.71 1.52 3.48
N ASN A 390 -16.25 2.38 4.33
CA ASN A 390 -17.68 2.68 4.36
C ASN A 390 -17.93 4.17 4.23
N GLY A 391 -18.90 4.52 3.38
CA GLY A 391 -19.33 5.90 3.12
C GLY A 391 -18.84 6.41 1.77
N SER A 392 -18.73 7.73 1.66
CA SER A 392 -18.14 8.40 0.51
C SER A 392 -16.63 8.46 0.65
N LEU A 393 -15.91 8.27 -0.44
CA LEU A 393 -14.46 8.20 -0.42
C LEU A 393 -13.89 8.93 -1.63
N ARG A 394 -13.03 9.92 -1.36
CA ARG A 394 -12.24 10.58 -2.40
C ARG A 394 -10.77 10.24 -2.20
N LEU A 395 -10.17 9.58 -3.19
CA LEU A 395 -8.73 9.41 -3.24
C LEU A 395 -8.15 10.45 -4.18
N ASN A 396 -7.05 11.07 -3.79
CA ASN A 396 -6.24 11.90 -4.67
C ASN A 396 -4.83 11.32 -4.72
N TYR A 397 -4.46 10.78 -5.87
CA TYR A 397 -3.14 10.23 -6.08
C TYR A 397 -2.05 11.27 -5.91
N ASP A 398 -1.00 10.89 -5.18
CA ASP A 398 0.22 11.68 -5.09
C ASP A 398 1.19 11.28 -6.20
N SER A 399 1.15 11.98 -7.32
CA SER A 399 1.97 11.65 -8.49
C SER A 399 3.47 11.64 -8.20
N ARG A 400 3.96 12.20 -7.08
CA ARG A 400 5.39 12.19 -6.73
C ARG A 400 5.95 10.77 -6.55
N VAL A 401 5.12 9.77 -6.21
CA VAL A 401 5.57 8.37 -6.06
C VAL A 401 5.59 7.57 -7.36
N HIS A 402 5.02 8.11 -8.44
CA HIS A 402 4.97 7.41 -9.72
C HIS A 402 6.39 7.18 -10.29
N SER A 403 6.65 5.95 -10.71
CA SER A 403 7.86 5.47 -11.38
C SER A 403 8.33 6.33 -12.54
N ARG A 404 7.43 7.08 -13.22
CA ARG A 404 7.82 8.03 -14.27
C ARG A 404 8.76 9.13 -13.75
N TYR A 405 8.65 9.51 -12.49
CA TYR A 405 9.52 10.52 -11.85
C TYR A 405 10.72 9.91 -11.13
N ASN A 406 10.74 8.58 -10.97
CA ASN A 406 11.83 7.83 -10.34
C ASN A 406 13.05 7.66 -11.27
N ARG A 407 12.89 7.84 -12.60
CA ARG A 407 14.00 7.73 -13.56
C ARG A 407 14.91 8.96 -13.63
N ASN A 408 14.46 10.11 -13.13
CA ASN A 408 15.26 11.32 -13.09
C ASN A 408 15.92 11.45 -11.71
N PRO A 409 17.26 11.33 -11.59
CA PRO A 409 17.94 11.43 -10.30
C PRO A 409 17.71 12.80 -9.61
N ASN A 410 17.38 13.85 -10.37
CA ASN A 410 17.09 15.18 -9.85
C ASN A 410 15.64 15.35 -9.35
N LEU A 411 14.75 14.38 -9.63
CA LEU A 411 13.35 14.40 -9.19
C LEU A 411 13.03 13.21 -8.26
N LEU A 412 14.06 12.45 -7.86
CA LEU A 412 13.91 11.23 -7.10
C LEU A 412 13.58 11.54 -5.63
N ILE A 413 12.35 11.23 -5.21
CA ILE A 413 12.04 11.04 -3.80
C ILE A 413 12.15 9.55 -3.51
N ASP A 414 13.31 9.10 -3.03
CA ASP A 414 13.46 7.75 -2.51
C ASP A 414 12.83 7.69 -1.11
N LEU A 415 11.57 7.29 -1.05
CA LEU A 415 10.92 7.01 0.23
C LEU A 415 11.46 5.73 0.87
N GLY A 416 12.11 4.86 0.10
CA GLY A 416 12.27 3.46 0.48
C GLY A 416 10.90 2.83 0.57
N LEU A 417 10.17 2.72 -0.53
CA LEU A 417 8.94 1.92 -0.55
C LEU A 417 9.31 0.43 -0.57
N PRO A 418 8.39 -0.46 -0.13
CA PRO A 418 8.58 -1.90 -0.25
C PRO A 418 8.98 -2.31 -1.67
N VAL A 419 9.98 -3.19 -1.77
CA VAL A 419 10.51 -3.67 -3.06
C VAL A 419 9.90 -5.03 -3.39
N ALA A 420 9.48 -5.20 -4.64
CA ALA A 420 8.87 -6.44 -5.13
C ALA A 420 9.88 -7.45 -5.72
N GLY A 421 11.12 -7.02 -5.95
CA GLY A 421 12.16 -7.88 -6.48
C GLY A 421 13.54 -7.47 -5.98
N LEU A 422 14.46 -8.44 -5.94
CA LEU A 422 15.86 -8.19 -5.59
C LEU A 422 16.62 -7.52 -6.73
N ILE A 423 16.25 -7.80 -7.97
CA ILE A 423 16.87 -7.24 -9.17
C ILE A 423 15.82 -7.00 -10.26
N SER A 424 16.05 -6.01 -11.11
CA SER A 424 15.37 -5.88 -12.40
C SER A 424 16.35 -5.54 -13.51
N LEU A 425 16.05 -6.04 -14.70
CA LEU A 425 16.74 -5.68 -15.93
C LEU A 425 16.06 -4.46 -16.54
N SER A 426 16.79 -3.37 -16.70
CA SER A 426 16.25 -2.11 -17.25
C SER A 426 16.65 -1.86 -18.71
N ASP A 427 17.72 -2.49 -19.15
CA ASP A 427 18.24 -2.44 -20.52
C ASP A 427 19.18 -3.62 -20.75
N TYR A 428 19.21 -4.16 -21.97
CA TYR A 428 20.24 -5.12 -22.38
C TYR A 428 20.51 -5.00 -23.89
N ARG A 429 21.78 -5.15 -24.25
CA ARG A 429 22.21 -5.11 -25.66
C ARG A 429 23.46 -5.93 -25.89
N GLU A 430 23.60 -6.43 -27.12
CA GLU A 430 24.87 -6.97 -27.58
C GLU A 430 25.90 -5.84 -27.66
N LEU A 431 27.09 -6.10 -27.15
CA LEU A 431 28.25 -5.21 -27.18
C LEU A 431 29.32 -5.76 -28.12
N PRO A 432 30.27 -4.94 -28.58
CA PRO A 432 31.47 -5.44 -29.23
C PRO A 432 32.13 -6.54 -28.37
N PRO A 433 32.67 -7.61 -28.98
CA PRO A 433 33.31 -8.69 -28.24
C PRO A 433 34.43 -8.16 -27.33
N GLU A 434 34.37 -8.48 -26.03
CA GLU A 434 35.49 -8.20 -25.13
C GLU A 434 36.67 -9.10 -25.49
N THR A 435 37.72 -8.49 -26.03
CA THR A 435 38.97 -9.16 -26.41
C THR A 435 39.91 -9.16 -25.21
N GLY A 436 39.92 -10.26 -24.43
CA GLY A 436 40.94 -10.44 -23.39
C GLY A 436 40.56 -11.23 -22.13
N THR A 437 39.30 -11.66 -21.96
CA THR A 437 38.81 -12.24 -20.70
C THR A 437 38.31 -13.69 -20.76
N LEU A 438 38.55 -14.42 -21.86
CA LEU A 438 38.23 -15.86 -21.98
C LEU A 438 39.31 -16.64 -22.71
#